data_AF-G2FPN8-F1
#
_entry.id   AF-G2FPN8-F1
#
_cell.length_a   1.000
_cell.length_b   1.000
_cell.length_c   1.000
_cell.angle_alpha   90.00
_cell.angle_beta   90.00
_cell.angle_gamma   90.00
#
_symmetry.space_group_name_H-M   'P 1'
#
loop_
_entity.id
_entity.type
_entity.pdbx_description
1 polymer ?
#
loop_
_entity_poly.entity_id
_entity_poly.type
_entity_poly.pdbx_seq_one_letter_code
_entity_poly.pdbx_strand_id
1 'polypeptide(L)'
;MKNHLTPQTKTKTPRNPLAGLIECGGCGHKMIMQTSTGKRYAHIPMEQRLRMIKCITPSCTVPSSSFKYVEEKLLRGLEKYLESLILEEERISEGLQRETVEIRIQK
;
A
#
# COMPACT_ATOMS: atom_id res chain seq x y z
N MET A 1 -0.88 24.91 1.37
CA MET A 1 -1.50 23.57 1.19
C MET A 1 -1.16 22.74 2.43
N LYS A 2 -2.13 22.06 3.05
CA LYS A 2 -1.85 21.21 4.23
C LYS A 2 -1.36 19.85 3.73
N ASN A 3 -0.15 19.45 4.08
CA ASN A 3 0.44 18.17 3.67
C ASN A 3 -0.15 17.04 4.52
N HIS A 4 -0.88 16.11 3.91
CA HIS A 4 -1.48 14.96 4.60
C HIS A 4 -0.49 13.79 4.69
N LEU A 5 0.61 14.00 5.43
CA LEU A 5 1.59 12.95 5.72
C LEU A 5 1.08 11.95 6.75
N THR A 6 0.14 12.36 7.61
CA THR A 6 -0.52 11.52 8.59
C THR A 6 -1.98 11.26 8.21
N PRO A 7 -2.49 10.03 8.42
CA PRO A 7 -3.91 9.74 8.26
C PRO A 7 -4.75 10.63 9.19
N GLN A 8 -5.78 11.29 8.65
CA GLN A 8 -6.71 12.05 9.49
C GLN A 8 -7.73 11.09 10.12
N THR A 9 -7.68 10.96 11.44
CA THR A 9 -8.48 10.01 12.24
C THR A 9 -9.81 10.57 12.74
N LYS A 10 -10.08 11.87 12.55
CA LYS A 10 -11.31 12.54 13.03
C LYS A 10 -12.56 12.20 12.21
N THR A 11 -12.43 11.47 11.10
CA THR A 11 -13.53 11.07 10.23
C THR A 11 -13.63 9.55 10.15
N LYS A 12 -14.85 8.99 10.03
CA LYS A 12 -15.09 7.54 9.89
C LYS A 12 -14.28 6.89 8.77
N THR A 13 -13.95 7.64 7.72
CA THR A 13 -13.14 7.17 6.58
C THR A 13 -11.85 7.99 6.50
N PRO A 14 -10.67 7.35 6.47
CA PRO A 14 -9.41 8.05 6.28
C PRO A 14 -9.36 8.70 4.88
N ARG A 15 -9.01 9.98 4.82
CA ARG A 15 -8.94 10.72 3.54
C ARG A 15 -7.83 10.23 2.61
N ASN A 16 -6.71 9.78 3.18
CA ASN A 16 -5.59 9.19 2.45
C ASN A 16 -5.21 7.88 3.15
N PRO A 17 -5.68 6.71 2.67
CA PRO A 17 -5.34 5.42 3.28
C PRO A 17 -3.86 5.06 3.08
N LEU A 18 -3.15 5.73 2.16
CA LEU A 18 -1.73 5.49 1.87
C LEU A 18 -0.79 6.49 2.56
N ALA A 19 -1.30 7.32 3.49
CA ALA A 19 -0.51 8.33 4.17
C ALA A 19 0.63 7.69 4.98
N GLY A 20 1.87 8.11 4.71
CA GLY A 20 3.06 7.62 5.40
C GLY A 20 3.59 6.27 4.90
N LEU A 21 2.88 5.58 4.01
CA LEU A 21 3.30 4.28 3.46
C LEU A 21 4.16 4.44 2.21
N ILE A 22 3.77 5.34 1.30
CA ILE A 22 4.43 5.46 0.00
C ILE A 22 5.66 6.37 0.09
N GLU A 23 6.80 5.84 -0.34
CA GLU A 23 8.08 6.56 -0.46
C GLU A 23 8.41 6.86 -1.92
N CYS A 24 9.09 7.98 -2.13
CA CYS A 24 9.57 8.36 -3.45
C CYS A 24 10.82 7.53 -3.80
N GLY A 25 10.76 6.74 -4.87
CA GLY A 25 11.89 5.93 -5.33
C GLY A 25 13.12 6.73 -5.79
N GLY A 26 13.01 8.05 -5.97
CA GLY A 26 14.14 8.91 -6.33
C GLY A 26 14.86 9.57 -5.15
N CYS A 27 14.12 10.03 -4.14
CA CYS A 27 14.70 10.79 -3.02
C CYS A 27 14.37 10.24 -1.62
N GLY A 28 13.68 9.09 -1.53
CA GLY A 28 13.31 8.42 -0.29
C GLY A 28 12.24 9.13 0.56
N HIS A 29 11.86 10.36 0.23
CA HIS A 29 10.88 11.09 1.01
C HIS A 29 9.46 10.51 0.84
N LYS A 30 8.67 10.58 1.91
CA LYS A 30 7.25 10.18 1.90
C LYS A 30 6.47 11.02 0.90
N MET A 31 5.72 10.34 0.04
CA MET A 31 4.84 10.99 -0.94
C MET A 31 3.50 11.37 -0.29
N ILE A 32 2.88 12.43 -0.81
CA ILE A 32 1.58 12.91 -0.32
C ILE A 32 0.50 12.72 -1.38
N MET A 33 -0.75 12.59 -0.93
CA MET A 33 -1.92 12.68 -1.80
C MET A 33 -2.33 14.15 -1.98
N GLN A 34 -2.40 14.59 -3.24
CA GLN A 34 -2.87 15.90 -3.65
C GLN A 34 -4.18 15.74 -4.44
N THR A 35 -5.24 16.41 -4.00
CA THR A 35 -6.49 16.52 -4.74
C THR A 35 -6.44 17.76 -5.64
N SER A 36 -6.97 17.67 -6.86
CA SER A 36 -7.15 18.83 -7.72
C SER A 36 -8.00 19.89 -7.02
N THR A 37 -7.45 21.09 -6.83
CA THR A 37 -8.09 22.21 -6.14
C THR A 37 -8.05 23.47 -7.00
N GLY A 38 -8.97 24.41 -6.77
CA GLY A 38 -9.05 25.69 -7.48
C GLY A 38 -10.41 25.95 -8.13
N LYS A 39 -10.66 27.20 -8.56
CA LYS A 39 -11.94 27.64 -9.14
C LYS A 39 -12.39 26.77 -10.33
N ARG A 40 -11.44 26.28 -11.14
CA ARG A 40 -11.70 25.41 -12.29
C ARG A 40 -12.26 24.03 -11.92
N TYR A 41 -12.07 23.57 -10.67
CA TYR A 41 -12.56 22.28 -10.18
C TYR A 41 -13.65 22.44 -9.11
N ALA A 42 -14.12 23.67 -8.86
CA ALA A 42 -15.08 23.97 -7.80
C ALA A 42 -16.44 23.31 -8.04
N HIS A 43 -16.85 23.20 -9.31
CA HIS A 43 -18.11 22.56 -9.74
C HIS A 43 -18.05 21.02 -9.67
N ILE A 44 -16.87 20.42 -9.55
CA ILE A 44 -16.71 18.97 -9.47
C ILE A 44 -16.84 18.54 -8.00
N PRO A 45 -17.73 17.59 -7.68
CA PRO A 45 -17.83 17.00 -6.34
C PRO A 45 -16.48 16.46 -5.86
N MET A 46 -16.21 16.55 -4.55
CA MET A 46 -14.88 16.24 -3.99
C MET A 46 -14.43 14.81 -4.30
N GLU A 47 -15.37 13.88 -4.29
CA GLU A 47 -15.21 12.46 -4.59
C GLU A 47 -14.86 12.18 -6.06
N GLN A 48 -15.23 13.07 -6.98
CA GLN A 48 -14.96 12.97 -8.42
C GLN A 48 -13.71 13.76 -8.84
N ARG A 49 -13.07 14.47 -7.91
CA ARG A 49 -11.84 15.23 -8.20
C ARG A 49 -10.66 14.30 -8.40
N LEU A 50 -9.75 14.69 -9.29
CA LEU A 50 -8.52 13.95 -9.55
C LEU A 50 -7.66 13.92 -8.28
N ARG A 51 -7.21 12.72 -7.89
CA ARG A 51 -6.29 12.50 -6.77
C ARG A 51 -4.97 11.97 -7.32
N MET A 52 -3.89 12.66 -6.97
CA MET A 52 -2.53 12.34 -7.40
C MET A 52 -1.65 12.05 -6.18
N ILE A 53 -0.71 11.14 -6.31
CA ILE A 53 0.40 10.94 -5.37
C ILE A 53 1.61 11.70 -5.92
N LYS A 54 2.21 12.56 -5.09
CA LYS A 54 3.31 13.44 -5.47
C LYS A 54 4.41 13.49 -4.42
N CYS A 55 5.66 13.56 -4.87
CA CYS A 55 6.80 13.88 -4.01
C CYS A 55 6.79 15.37 -3.61
N ILE A 56 6.98 15.66 -2.33
CA ILE A 56 6.99 17.04 -1.81
C ILE A 56 8.32 17.76 -2.03
N THR A 57 9.39 17.02 -2.31
CA THR A 57 10.73 17.55 -2.48
C THR A 57 10.82 18.34 -3.79
N PRO A 58 11.05 19.67 -3.75
CA PRO A 58 10.99 20.51 -4.95
C PRO A 58 11.99 20.14 -6.05
N SER A 59 13.16 19.62 -5.66
CA SER A 59 14.23 19.19 -6.57
C SER A 59 14.07 17.76 -7.10
N CYS A 60 13.06 17.01 -6.65
CA CYS A 60 12.85 15.63 -7.08
C CYS A 60 12.17 15.59 -8.45
N THR A 61 12.77 14.84 -9.38
CA THR A 61 12.28 14.69 -10.77
C THR A 61 11.29 13.55 -10.95
N VAL A 62 11.03 12.75 -9.90
CA VAL A 62 10.09 11.63 -9.97
C VAL A 62 8.68 12.17 -10.25
N PRO A 63 8.02 11.72 -11.33
CA PRO A 63 6.70 12.22 -11.70
C PRO A 63 5.63 11.84 -10.68
N SER A 64 4.59 12.66 -10.61
CA SER A 64 3.38 12.33 -9.86
C SER A 64 2.56 11.25 -10.57
N SER A 65 1.88 10.41 -9.81
CA SER A 65 1.05 9.32 -10.32
C SER A 65 -0.40 9.47 -9.88
N SER A 66 -1.34 8.87 -10.61
CA SER A 66 -2.73 8.77 -10.15
C SER A 66 -2.80 7.97 -8.85
N PHE A 67 -3.53 8.48 -7.85
CA PHE A 67 -3.73 7.79 -6.58
C PHE A 67 -4.34 6.40 -6.78
N LYS A 68 -5.39 6.32 -7.61
CA LYS A 68 -6.10 5.07 -7.91
C LYS A 68 -5.16 4.01 -8.50
N TYR A 69 -4.27 4.43 -9.42
CA TYR A 69 -3.31 3.53 -10.03
C TYR A 69 -2.33 2.95 -9.00
N VAL A 70 -1.81 3.79 -8.10
CA VAL A 70 -0.89 3.35 -7.02
C VAL A 70 -1.60 2.40 -6.07
N GLU A 71 -2.83 2.73 -5.66
CA GLU A 71 -3.67 1.88 -4.80
C GLU A 71 -3.93 0.50 -5.43
N GLU A 72 -4.36 0.45 -6.69
CA GLU A 72 -4.58 -0.81 -7.41
C GLU A 72 -3.31 -1.66 -7.53
N LYS A 73 -2.16 -1.03 -7.81
CA LYS A 73 -0.88 -1.73 -7.87
C LYS A 73 -0.47 -2.29 -6.51
N LEU A 74 -0.69 -1.53 -5.44
CA LEU A 74 -0.39 -1.96 -4.08
C LEU A 74 -1.26 -3.15 -3.66
N LEU A 75 -2.57 -3.06 -3.88
CA LEU A 75 -3.51 -4.14 -3.56
C LEU A 75 -3.16 -5.43 -4.32
N ARG A 76 -2.89 -5.34 -5.63
CA ARG A 76 -2.45 -6.51 -6.42
C ARG A 76 -1.14 -7.11 -5.93
N GLY A 77 -0.22 -6.27 -5.43
CA GLY A 77 1.03 -6.75 -4.84
C GLY A 77 0.79 -7.50 -3.54
N LEU A 78 -0.08 -6.96 -2.68
CA LEU A 78 -0.48 -7.58 -1.42
C LEU A 78 -1.22 -8.90 -1.64
N GLU A 79 -2.15 -8.95 -2.60
CA GLU A 79 -2.87 -10.19 -2.98
C GLU A 79 -1.87 -11.30 -3.34
N LYS A 80 -0.94 -11.02 -4.26
CA LYS A 80 0.09 -11.99 -4.65
C LYS A 80 1.00 -12.41 -3.51
N TYR A 81 1.35 -11.47 -2.63
CA TYR A 81 2.17 -11.76 -1.47
C TYR A 81 1.43 -12.71 -0.51
N LEU A 82 0.16 -12.43 -0.22
CA LEU A 82 -0.67 -13.28 0.63
C LEU A 82 -0.87 -14.68 0.01
N GLU A 83 -1.11 -14.75 -1.31
CA GLU A 83 -1.17 -16.03 -2.03
C GLU A 83 0.12 -16.84 -1.87
N SER A 84 1.29 -16.19 -1.95
CA SER A 84 2.57 -16.89 -1.78
C SER A 84 2.77 -17.45 -0.36
N LEU A 85 2.26 -16.76 0.66
CA LEU A 85 2.34 -17.22 2.04
C LEU A 85 1.44 -18.44 2.30
N ILE A 86 0.24 -18.46 1.72
CA ILE A 86 -0.68 -19.61 1.84
C ILE A 86 -0.03 -20.86 1.24
N LEU A 87 0.60 -20.73 0.07
CA LEU A 87 1.31 -21.82 -0.59
C LEU A 87 2.52 -22.31 0.22
N GLU A 88 3.22 -21.41 0.92
CA GLU A 88 4.31 -21.80 1.83
C GLU A 88 3.80 -22.59 3.03
N GLU A 89 2.68 -22.20 3.62
CA GLU A 89 2.05 -22.90 4.75
C GLU A 89 1.62 -24.33 4.35
N GLU A 90 0.99 -24.50 3.19
CA GLU A 90 0.59 -25.82 2.68
C GLU A 90 1.81 -26.74 2.47
N ARG A 91 2.89 -26.22 1.88
CA ARG A 91 4.15 -26.97 1.69
C ARG A 91 4.82 -27.38 3.00
N ILE A 92 4.76 -26.54 4.03
CA ILE A 92 5.25 -26.88 5.37
C ILE A 92 4.38 -27.98 5.98
N SER A 93 3.06 -27.90 5.80
CA SER A 93 2.12 -28.91 6.32
C SER A 93 2.31 -30.28 5.66
N GLU A 94 2.62 -30.33 4.37
CA GLU A 94 2.91 -31.57 3.63
C GLU A 94 4.31 -32.13 3.95
N GLY A 95 5.27 -31.27 4.28
CA GLY A 95 6.63 -31.68 4.68
C GLY A 95 6.71 -32.34 6.06
N LEU A 96 5.75 -32.06 6.96
CA LEU A 96 5.71 -32.63 8.32
C LEU A 96 5.16 -34.08 8.39
N GLN A 97 4.62 -34.64 7.29
CA GLN A 97 3.98 -35.96 7.32
C GLN A 97 4.91 -37.17 7.06
N ARG A 98 6.24 -37.02 7.06
CA ARG A 98 7.17 -38.13 6.69
C ARG A 98 8.12 -38.68 7.75
N GLU A 99 8.03 -38.26 9.01
CA GLU A 99 8.84 -38.86 10.09
C GLU A 99 7.97 -39.53 11.16
N THR A 100 7.35 -40.66 10.81
CA THR A 100 6.98 -41.66 11.81
C THR A 100 8.26 -42.30 12.35
N VAL A 101 8.78 -41.76 13.45
CA VAL A 101 9.88 -42.38 14.19
C VAL A 101 9.34 -43.61 14.91
N GLU A 102 9.63 -44.81 14.40
CA GLU A 102 9.39 -46.07 15.12
C GLU A 102 10.34 -46.17 16.32
N ILE A 103 9.83 -45.92 17.52
CA ILE A 103 10.58 -46.16 18.76
C ILE A 103 10.52 -47.66 19.08
N ARG A 104 11.61 -48.38 18.81
CA ARG A 104 11.79 -49.76 19.32
C ARG A 104 12.38 -49.71 20.72
N ILE A 105 11.56 -50.07 21.71
CA ILE A 105 12.04 -50.32 23.08
C ILE A 105 12.60 -51.75 23.11
N GLN A 106 13.90 -51.89 23.38
CA GLN A 106 14.53 -53.18 23.64
C GLN A 106 14.29 -53.58 25.11
N LYS A 107 13.93 -54.84 25.33
CA LYS A 107 13.58 -55.45 26.62
C LYS A 107 14.73 -55.45 27.62
#